data_AF-Q8SXZ9-F1
#
_entry.id   AF-Q8SXZ9-F1
#
_cell.length_a   1.000
_cell.length_b   1.000
_cell.length_c   1.000
_cell.angle_alpha   90.00
_cell.angle_beta   90.00
_cell.angle_gamma   90.00
#
_symmetry.space_group_name_H-M   'P 1'
#
loop_
_entity.id
_entity.type
_entity.pdbx_description
1 polymer ?
#
loop_
_entity_poly.entity_id
_entity_poly.type
_entity_poly.pdbx_seq_one_letter_code
_entity_poly.pdbx_strand_id
1 'polypeptide(L)'
;MATSAKLMLGSGLCQKLSQLTRQIHMQPALMSSFRSSREVQELDKYPEVEVVANPPEWRFVERLLPAKTVPQPVEKPKYPSGWQPQKEDGSELGYHVARTKNHMVPVYLHTRFRG
;
A
#
# COMPACT_ATOMS: atom_id res chain seq x y z
N MET A 1 -64.70 -43.19 19.49
CA MET A 1 -64.72 -41.75 19.18
C MET A 1 -63.47 -41.13 19.79
N ALA A 2 -62.37 -41.03 19.04
CA ALA A 2 -61.10 -40.50 19.53
C ALA A 2 -60.75 -39.24 18.73
N THR A 3 -60.70 -38.09 19.39
CA THR A 3 -60.34 -36.81 18.79
C THR A 3 -58.89 -36.47 19.16
N SER A 4 -58.01 -36.56 18.17
CA SER A 4 -56.60 -36.19 18.27
C SER A 4 -56.44 -34.68 18.12
N ALA A 5 -56.04 -33.97 19.18
CA ALA A 5 -55.68 -32.56 19.12
C ALA A 5 -54.21 -32.43 18.66
N LYS A 6 -54.00 -31.88 17.47
CA LYS A 6 -52.68 -31.64 16.88
C LYS A 6 -52.19 -30.26 17.33
N LEU A 7 -51.20 -30.24 18.24
CA LEU A 7 -50.61 -29.00 18.76
C LEU A 7 -49.59 -28.45 17.74
N MET A 8 -49.96 -27.41 17.01
CA MET A 8 -49.07 -26.67 16.12
C MET A 8 -48.18 -25.74 16.95
N LEU A 9 -46.92 -26.13 17.20
CA LEU A 9 -45.92 -25.21 17.74
C LEU A 9 -45.52 -24.21 16.64
N GLY A 10 -45.94 -22.96 16.81
CA GLY A 10 -45.63 -21.86 15.90
C GLY A 10 -44.14 -21.55 15.83
N SER A 11 -43.65 -21.40 14.59
CA SER A 11 -42.27 -21.10 14.20
C SER A 11 -41.72 -19.72 14.64
N GLY A 12 -42.52 -18.92 15.36
CA GLY A 12 -42.15 -17.56 15.79
C GLY A 12 -41.27 -17.48 17.04
N LEU A 13 -41.25 -18.51 17.88
CA LEU A 13 -40.45 -18.52 19.12
C LEU A 13 -38.96 -18.83 18.86
N CYS A 14 -38.65 -19.56 17.80
CA CYS A 14 -37.28 -19.97 17.49
C CYS A 14 -36.45 -18.83 16.85
N GLN A 15 -37.09 -17.85 16.21
CA GLN A 15 -36.41 -16.68 15.63
C GLN A 15 -36.05 -15.62 16.67
N LYS A 16 -36.79 -15.52 17.79
CA LYS A 16 -36.48 -14.57 18.87
C LYS A 16 -35.29 -15.02 19.73
N LEU A 17 -35.03 -16.33 19.82
CA LEU A 17 -33.91 -16.88 20.57
C LEU A 17 -32.56 -16.80 19.82
N SER A 18 -32.56 -16.71 18.48
CA SER A 18 -31.33 -16.52 17.69
C SER A 18 -30.79 -15.07 17.74
N GLN A 19 -31.64 -14.10 18.11
CA GLN A 19 -31.22 -12.71 18.31
C GLN A 19 -30.58 -12.48 19.69
N LEU A 20 -30.93 -13.27 20.71
CA LEU A 20 -30.45 -13.08 22.07
C LEU A 20 -29.02 -13.62 22.28
N THR A 21 -28.61 -14.66 21.55
CA THR A 21 -27.28 -15.28 21.71
C THR A 21 -26.18 -14.62 20.87
N ARG A 22 -26.50 -13.59 20.07
CA ARG A 22 -25.49 -12.74 19.43
C ARG A 22 -24.92 -11.66 20.34
N GLN A 23 -25.40 -11.52 21.58
CA GLN A 23 -24.97 -10.46 22.50
C GLN A 23 -23.69 -10.74 23.30
N ILE A 24 -23.11 -11.95 23.27
CA ILE A 24 -21.92 -12.28 24.09
C ILE A 24 -20.66 -12.58 23.26
N HIS A 25 -20.75 -12.55 21.93
CA HIS A 25 -19.54 -12.48 21.10
C HIS A 25 -19.18 -11.01 20.91
N MET A 26 -18.49 -10.44 21.91
CA MET A 26 -17.70 -9.23 21.77
C MET A 26 -16.58 -9.50 20.76
N GLN A 27 -16.92 -9.63 19.48
CA GLN A 27 -15.93 -9.42 18.44
C GLN A 27 -15.54 -7.95 18.57
N PRO A 28 -14.28 -7.61 18.86
CA PRO A 28 -13.87 -6.22 18.82
C PRO A 28 -14.24 -5.72 17.43
N ALA A 29 -15.18 -4.79 17.36
CA ALA A 29 -15.54 -4.17 16.10
C ALA A 29 -14.28 -3.44 15.65
N LEU A 30 -13.53 -4.07 14.74
CA LEU A 30 -12.46 -3.41 14.00
C LEU A 30 -13.16 -2.32 13.20
N MET A 31 -13.24 -1.12 13.76
CA MET A 31 -13.85 0.08 13.15
C MET A 31 -13.19 0.46 11.81
N SER A 32 -12.12 -0.24 11.41
CA SER A 32 -11.44 -0.14 10.12
C SER A 32 -11.86 -1.23 9.11
N SER A 33 -12.78 -2.13 9.45
CA SER A 33 -13.20 -3.20 8.54
C SER A 33 -14.19 -2.68 7.49
N PHE A 34 -14.12 -3.21 6.26
CA PHE A 34 -15.10 -2.93 5.20
C PHE A 34 -16.54 -3.24 5.65
N ARG A 35 -16.73 -4.21 6.55
CA ARG A 35 -18.06 -4.60 7.05
C ARG A 35 -18.65 -3.61 8.06
N SER A 36 -17.84 -2.71 8.62
CA SER A 36 -18.30 -1.65 9.52
C SER A 36 -18.48 -0.30 8.84
N SER A 37 -18.17 -0.18 7.54
CA SER A 37 -18.41 1.07 6.82
C SER A 37 -19.91 1.27 6.57
N ARG A 38 -20.32 2.53 6.39
CA ARG A 38 -21.69 2.85 5.97
C ARG A 38 -21.95 2.25 4.59
N GLU A 39 -23.19 1.81 4.36
CA GLU A 39 -23.63 1.35 3.06
C GLU A 39 -23.59 2.51 2.04
N VAL A 40 -23.29 2.18 0.78
CA VAL A 40 -23.29 3.15 -0.32
C VAL A 40 -24.72 3.63 -0.52
N GLN A 41 -24.91 4.95 -0.45
CA GLN A 41 -26.22 5.58 -0.61
C GLN A 41 -26.46 5.98 -2.06
N GLU A 42 -27.65 6.51 -2.35
CA GLU A 42 -27.97 7.11 -3.65
C GLU A 42 -27.12 8.37 -3.88
N LEU A 43 -26.80 8.65 -5.16
CA LEU A 43 -25.84 9.69 -5.52
C LEU A 43 -26.25 11.09 -5.00
N ASP A 44 -27.55 11.38 -5.00
CA ASP A 44 -28.13 12.65 -4.55
C ASP A 44 -27.87 12.97 -3.06
N LYS A 45 -27.53 11.96 -2.25
CA LYS A 45 -27.22 12.13 -0.83
C LYS A 45 -25.76 12.51 -0.57
N TYR A 46 -24.90 12.39 -1.59
CA TYR A 46 -23.51 12.80 -1.51
C TYR A 46 -23.35 14.28 -1.85
N PRO A 47 -22.35 14.96 -1.26
CA PRO A 47 -22.05 16.34 -1.62
C PRO A 47 -21.60 16.41 -3.08
N GLU A 48 -21.96 17.51 -3.73
CA GLU A 48 -21.44 17.84 -5.06
C GLU A 48 -19.92 18.03 -5.00
N VAL A 49 -19.20 17.42 -5.95
CA VAL A 49 -17.75 17.50 -6.05
C VAL A 49 -17.39 18.21 -7.34
N GLU A 50 -16.61 19.28 -7.23
CA GLU A 50 -16.06 19.98 -8.40
C GLU A 50 -14.82 19.24 -8.92
N VAL A 51 -14.87 18.81 -10.17
CA VAL A 51 -13.71 18.19 -10.83
C VAL A 51 -12.89 19.29 -11.50
N VAL A 52 -11.88 19.76 -10.79
CA VAL A 52 -10.93 20.77 -11.31
C VAL A 52 -9.82 20.06 -12.08
N ALA A 53 -9.57 20.48 -13.32
CA ALA A 53 -8.43 20.00 -14.10
C ALA A 53 -7.14 20.73 -13.66
N ASN A 54 -6.10 19.96 -13.31
CA ASN A 54 -4.77 20.45 -12.88
C ASN A 54 -4.79 21.42 -11.67
N PRO A 55 -5.32 21.00 -10.51
CA PRO A 55 -5.31 21.82 -9.31
C PRO A 55 -3.88 22.02 -8.78
N PRO A 56 -3.55 23.17 -8.15
CA PRO A 56 -2.20 23.43 -7.62
C PRO A 56 -1.76 22.41 -6.56
N GLU A 57 -2.70 21.78 -5.88
CA GLU A 57 -2.48 20.71 -4.90
C GLU A 57 -1.96 19.42 -5.55
N TRP A 58 -2.18 19.20 -6.86
CA TRP A 58 -1.73 17.99 -7.55
C TRP A 58 -0.20 17.83 -7.53
N ARG A 59 0.54 18.93 -7.37
CA ARG A 59 2.00 18.93 -7.17
C ARG A 59 2.44 18.04 -6.01
N PHE A 60 1.60 17.83 -4.99
CA PHE A 60 1.92 16.92 -3.89
C PHE A 60 1.79 15.45 -4.28
N VAL A 61 0.84 15.12 -5.16
CA VAL A 61 0.66 13.77 -5.71
C VAL A 61 1.82 13.42 -6.64
N GLU A 62 2.25 14.37 -7.48
CA GLU A 62 3.38 14.18 -8.41
C GLU A 62 4.68 13.79 -7.68
N ARG A 63 4.92 14.31 -6.47
CA ARG A 63 6.10 13.97 -5.65
C ARG A 63 6.10 12.53 -5.15
N LEU A 64 4.93 11.89 -5.07
CA LEU A 64 4.79 10.50 -4.64
C LEU A 64 5.14 9.52 -5.78
N LEU A 65 5.12 10.00 -7.02
CA LEU A 65 5.46 9.17 -8.17
C LEU A 65 6.98 8.90 -8.18
N PRO A 66 7.40 7.63 -8.34
CA PRO A 66 8.81 7.31 -8.36
C PRO A 66 9.48 7.87 -9.63
N ALA A 67 10.72 8.31 -9.49
CA ALA A 67 11.54 8.66 -10.64
C ALA A 67 11.81 7.42 -11.49
N LYS A 68 11.59 7.52 -12.81
CA LYS A 68 11.82 6.42 -13.76
C LYS A 68 13.31 6.15 -13.98
N THR A 69 14.13 7.19 -13.88
CA THR A 69 15.56 7.17 -14.20
C THR A 69 16.36 7.57 -12.97
N VAL A 70 17.52 6.95 -12.77
CA VAL A 70 18.45 7.33 -11.69
C VAL A 70 19.00 8.73 -11.98
N PRO A 71 18.93 9.67 -11.03
CA PRO A 71 19.44 11.01 -11.24
C PRO A 71 20.96 10.99 -11.44
N GLN A 72 21.45 11.93 -12.24
CA GLN A 72 22.88 12.16 -12.36
C GLN A 72 23.42 12.84 -11.10
N PRO A 73 24.63 12.50 -10.62
CA PRO A 73 25.23 13.16 -9.46
C PRO A 73 25.50 14.63 -9.75
N VAL A 74 25.23 15.49 -8.79
CA VAL A 74 25.54 16.93 -8.90
C VAL A 74 27.04 17.14 -8.75
N GLU A 75 27.65 17.88 -9.67
CA GLU A 75 29.08 18.25 -9.62
C GLU A 75 29.37 19.15 -8.42
N LYS A 76 30.31 18.73 -7.57
CA LYS A 76 30.73 19.44 -6.36
C LYS A 76 32.25 19.32 -6.20
N PRO A 77 32.91 20.34 -5.62
CA PRO A 77 34.35 20.28 -5.39
C PRO A 77 34.73 19.20 -4.37
N LYS A 78 33.87 18.95 -3.37
CA LYS A 78 34.07 17.93 -2.34
C LYS A 78 32.76 17.23 -2.01
N TYR A 79 32.83 15.91 -1.93
CA TYR A 79 31.70 15.06 -1.52
C TYR A 79 31.95 14.52 -0.11
N PRO A 80 31.04 14.74 0.87
CA PRO A 80 31.24 14.29 2.24
C PRO A 80 31.17 12.77 2.40
N SER A 81 30.50 12.06 1.48
CA SER A 81 30.40 10.60 1.47
C SER A 81 31.68 9.89 1.00
N GLY A 82 32.70 10.63 0.54
CA GLY A 82 33.90 10.07 -0.08
C GLY A 82 33.68 9.57 -1.52
N TRP A 83 32.47 9.70 -2.06
CA TRP A 83 32.21 9.43 -3.48
C TRP A 83 33.04 10.36 -4.38
N GLN A 84 33.55 9.83 -5.49
CA GLN A 84 34.28 10.60 -6.49
C GLN A 84 33.80 10.26 -7.90
N PRO A 85 33.58 11.28 -8.76
CA PRO A 85 33.28 11.08 -10.16
C PRO A 85 34.45 10.43 -10.89
N GLN A 86 34.18 9.82 -12.04
CA GLN A 86 35.21 9.28 -12.93
C GLN A 86 35.97 10.44 -13.57
N LYS A 87 37.30 10.42 -13.53
CA LYS A 87 38.12 11.61 -13.82
C LYS A 87 38.57 11.78 -15.27
N GLU A 88 38.65 10.74 -16.10
CA GLU A 88 38.91 10.86 -17.55
C GLU A 88 38.42 9.62 -18.32
N ASP A 89 38.34 9.76 -19.65
CA ASP A 89 38.07 8.68 -20.59
C ASP A 89 39.32 7.80 -20.73
N GLY A 90 39.27 6.59 -20.16
CA GLY A 90 40.35 5.61 -20.23
C GLY A 90 40.56 5.01 -21.63
N SER A 91 40.30 5.75 -22.71
CA SER A 91 40.40 5.28 -24.09
C SER A 91 41.83 4.90 -24.49
N GLU A 92 42.83 5.46 -23.83
CA GLU A 92 44.25 5.15 -24.06
C GLU A 92 44.72 3.91 -23.29
N LEU A 93 43.87 3.37 -22.40
CA LEU A 93 44.20 2.21 -21.57
C LEU A 93 43.71 0.92 -22.23
N GLY A 94 44.37 -0.20 -21.94
CA GLY A 94 44.01 -1.52 -22.48
C GLY A 94 42.65 -2.07 -22.01
N TYR A 95 41.98 -1.38 -21.08
CA TYR A 95 40.65 -1.74 -20.58
C TYR A 95 39.95 -0.53 -19.96
N HIS A 96 38.61 -0.58 -19.92
CA HIS A 96 37.76 0.41 -19.27
C HIS A 96 36.81 -0.26 -18.27
N VAL A 97 36.67 0.32 -17.09
CA VAL A 97 35.74 -0.15 -16.06
C VAL A 97 34.59 0.84 -15.94
N ALA A 98 33.44 0.46 -16.48
CA ALA A 98 32.22 1.26 -16.37
C ALA A 98 31.68 1.28 -14.93
N ARG A 99 31.10 2.42 -14.53
CA ARG A 99 30.36 2.54 -13.26
C ARG A 99 29.02 1.82 -13.33
N THR A 100 28.53 1.42 -12.17
CA THR A 100 27.19 0.83 -12.04
C THR A 100 26.09 1.88 -12.24
N LYS A 101 24.84 1.43 -12.38
CA LYS A 101 23.61 2.26 -12.39
C LYS A 101 23.59 3.35 -11.31
N ASN A 102 24.16 3.07 -10.13
CA ASN A 102 24.17 3.98 -8.98
C ASN A 102 25.43 4.86 -8.93
N HIS A 103 26.21 4.92 -10.02
CA HIS A 103 27.47 5.67 -10.13
C HIS A 103 28.59 5.17 -9.20
N MET A 104 28.52 3.89 -8.79
CA MET A 104 29.51 3.24 -7.91
C MET A 104 30.48 2.34 -8.69
N VAL A 105 31.65 2.08 -8.10
CA VAL A 105 32.66 1.15 -8.64
C VAL A 105 32.15 -0.30 -8.49
N PRO A 106 32.15 -1.13 -9.55
CA PRO A 106 31.61 -2.49 -9.53
C PRO A 106 32.57 -3.52 -8.88
N VAL A 107 33.04 -3.25 -7.66
CA VAL A 107 33.90 -4.18 -6.90
C VAL A 107 33.11 -4.72 -5.71
N TYR A 108 32.94 -6.04 -5.69
CA TYR A 108 32.10 -6.72 -4.70
C TYR A 108 32.90 -7.77 -3.93
N LEU A 109 32.60 -7.90 -2.64
CA LEU A 109 33.15 -8.96 -1.80
C LEU A 109 32.34 -10.24 -2.00
N HIS A 110 33.00 -11.29 -2.47
CA HIS A 110 32.42 -12.64 -2.50
C HIS A 110 32.94 -13.45 -1.31
N THR A 111 32.05 -13.88 -0.41
CA THR A 111 32.41 -14.75 0.72
C THR A 111 31.51 -15.99 0.72
N ARG A 112 32.10 -17.17 0.96
CA ARG A 112 31.38 -18.44 1.13
C ARG A 112 31.76 -19.03 2.49
N PHE A 113 30.80 -19.69 3.17
CA PHE A 113 30.89 -20.21 4.54
C PHE A 113 31.13 -19.13 5.60
N ARG A 114 30.05 -18.51 6.09
CA ARG A 114 30.08 -17.74 7.33
C ARG A 114 29.57 -18.64 8.45
N GLY A 115 30.44 -19.54 8.93
CA GLY A 115 30.10 -20.60 9.87
C GLY A 115 29.46 -21.79 9.17
#